data_AF-A0A2G2ZZ30-F1
#
_entry.id   AF-A0A2G2ZZ30-F1
#
_cell.length_a   1.000
_cell.length_b   1.000
_cell.length_c   1.000
_cell.angle_alpha   90.00
_cell.angle_beta   90.00
_cell.angle_gamma   90.00
#
_symmetry.space_group_name_H-M   'P 1'
#
loop_
_entity.id
_entity.type
_entity.pdbx_description
1 polymer ?
#
loop_
_entity_poly.entity_id
_entity_poly.type
_entity_poly.pdbx_seq_one_letter_code
_entity_poly.pdbx_strand_id
1 'polypeptide(L)'
;MVGGGTGPAHGTRATTCTPGHVHMELMLQSTDEIPLNFGFTGKGNSSKADGLHEIKLEQWVIRTSEMQVNIHTDTLNESGFVEHTIAAFKGLTIHTYHSEGAGGGHDPDIIKVCGVKNVIPSSTNPTCPFTLNTVDEHLDMLMVCHHLNKDIGEDVAFAES
;
A
#
# COMPACT_ATOMS: atom_id res chain seq x y z
N MET A 1 9.99 10.44 9.00
CA MET A 1 9.39 9.77 7.83
C MET A 1 9.14 8.33 8.18
N VAL A 2 7.96 7.81 7.85
CA VAL A 2 7.61 6.39 8.02
C VAL A 2 7.25 5.83 6.66
N GLY A 3 7.83 4.69 6.28
CA GLY A 3 7.64 4.05 4.99
C GLY A 3 8.63 2.89 4.81
N GLY A 4 8.89 2.45 3.58
CA GLY A 4 9.84 1.37 3.33
C GLY A 4 10.48 1.48 1.96
N GLY A 5 11.61 0.81 1.78
CA GLY A 5 12.38 0.83 0.55
C GLY A 5 13.85 0.53 0.73
N THR A 6 14.51 0.22 -0.38
CA THR A 6 15.95 -0.10 -0.47
C THR A 6 16.65 0.69 -1.59
N GLY A 7 16.21 1.93 -1.82
CA GLY A 7 16.64 2.75 -2.96
C GLY A 7 15.79 2.52 -4.22
N PRO A 8 16.27 2.85 -5.43
CA PRO A 8 15.46 2.91 -6.66
C PRO A 8 15.15 1.52 -7.28
N ALA A 9 15.12 0.47 -6.47
CA ALA A 9 14.74 -0.87 -6.91
C ALA A 9 13.25 -0.93 -7.29
N HIS A 10 12.88 -1.77 -8.26
CA HIS A 10 11.48 -1.93 -8.73
C HIS A 10 10.49 -2.16 -7.58
N GLY A 11 10.84 -3.02 -6.61
CA GLY A 11 9.98 -3.28 -5.44
C GLY A 11 9.73 -2.04 -4.57
N THR A 12 10.74 -1.20 -4.38
CA THR A 12 10.64 0.07 -3.63
C THR A 12 9.85 1.12 -4.39
N ARG A 13 9.99 1.16 -5.72
CA ARG A 13 9.23 2.09 -6.57
C ARG A 13 7.73 1.78 -6.57
N ALA A 14 7.35 0.54 -6.27
CA ALA A 14 5.96 0.10 -6.23
C ALA A 14 5.38 -0.01 -4.81
N THR A 15 6.20 -0.31 -3.80
CA THR A 15 5.72 -0.64 -2.46
C THR A 15 6.57 0.01 -1.37
N THR A 16 5.94 0.41 -0.27
CA THR A 16 6.64 0.89 0.94
C THR A 16 7.17 -0.29 1.76
N CYS A 17 8.06 -1.09 1.19
CA CYS A 17 8.61 -2.28 1.83
C CYS A 17 10.13 -2.24 1.85
N THR A 18 10.73 -2.42 3.02
CA THR A 18 12.15 -2.77 3.20
C THR A 18 12.24 -4.28 3.45
N PRO A 19 12.49 -5.12 2.42
CA PRO A 19 12.35 -6.57 2.56
C PRO A 19 13.57 -7.20 3.22
N GLY A 20 13.37 -7.91 4.33
CA GLY A 20 14.41 -8.70 5.00
C GLY A 20 15.32 -7.91 5.94
N HIS A 21 15.94 -8.63 6.89
CA HIS A 21 16.74 -8.04 7.97
C HIS A 21 17.96 -7.24 7.49
N VAL A 22 18.70 -7.74 6.49
CA VAL A 22 19.91 -7.07 6.00
C VAL A 22 19.58 -5.69 5.42
N HIS A 23 18.52 -5.58 4.63
CA HIS A 23 18.08 -4.30 4.09
C HIS A 23 17.61 -3.35 5.19
N MET A 24 16.92 -3.88 6.22
CA MET A 24 16.50 -3.07 7.37
C MET A 24 17.70 -2.45 8.09
N GLU A 25 18.73 -3.26 8.37
CA GLU A 25 19.97 -2.82 9.01
C GLU A 25 20.68 -1.74 8.18
N LEU A 26 20.84 -1.98 6.87
CA LEU A 26 21.47 -1.04 5.95
C LEU A 26 20.69 0.28 5.86
N MET A 27 19.36 0.23 5.82
CA MET A 27 18.55 1.44 5.77
C MET A 27 18.64 2.25 7.05
N LEU A 28 18.63 1.60 8.23
CA LEU A 28 18.85 2.28 9.51
C LEU A 28 20.21 2.99 9.54
N GLN A 29 21.28 2.29 9.16
CA GLN A 29 22.63 2.86 9.05
C GLN A 29 22.69 4.03 8.05
N SER A 30 22.03 3.91 6.90
CA SER A 30 22.03 4.94 5.86
C SER A 30 21.37 6.25 6.29
N THR A 31 20.49 6.20 7.30
CA THR A 31 19.73 7.36 7.78
C THR A 31 20.21 7.93 9.11
N ASP A 32 21.25 7.35 9.72
CA ASP A 32 21.68 7.66 11.09
C ASP A 32 22.13 9.12 11.27
N GLU A 33 22.69 9.73 10.23
CA GLU A 33 23.15 11.12 10.24
C GLU A 33 22.12 12.13 9.69
N ILE A 34 20.95 11.66 9.25
CA ILE A 34 19.92 12.54 8.69
C ILE A 34 19.08 13.10 9.85
N PRO A 35 18.92 14.43 9.99
CA PRO A 35 18.25 15.06 11.13
C PRO A 35 16.71 14.97 11.04
N LEU A 36 16.18 13.76 10.84
CA LEU A 36 14.76 13.43 10.81
C LEU A 36 14.56 12.10 11.53
N ASN A 37 13.40 11.90 12.16
CA ASN A 37 13.05 10.59 12.71
C ASN A 37 12.69 9.63 11.56
N PHE A 38 13.14 8.38 11.60
CA PHE A 38 12.81 7.36 10.59
C PHE A 38 12.10 6.15 11.21
N GLY A 39 11.13 5.61 10.48
CA GLY A 39 10.50 4.33 10.77
C GLY A 39 10.38 3.52 9.47
N PHE A 40 10.82 2.27 9.49
CA PHE A 40 10.85 1.41 8.30
C PHE A 40 9.80 0.30 8.40
N THR A 41 9.08 0.07 7.31
CA THR A 41 8.05 -0.99 7.20
C THR A 41 8.58 -2.19 6.42
N GLY A 42 8.35 -3.38 6.96
CA GLY A 42 8.66 -4.64 6.29
C GLY A 42 7.66 -5.02 5.20
N LYS A 43 7.91 -6.14 4.53
CA LYS A 43 7.01 -6.74 3.55
C LYS A 43 6.00 -7.66 4.27
N GLY A 44 4.71 -7.34 4.19
CA GLY A 44 3.64 -8.02 4.92
C GLY A 44 2.85 -9.08 4.15
N ASN A 45 3.05 -9.23 2.84
CA ASN A 45 2.30 -10.18 2.01
C ASN A 45 2.88 -11.60 2.09
N SER A 46 2.48 -12.33 3.13
CA SER A 46 2.78 -13.75 3.28
C SER A 46 1.60 -14.48 3.92
N SER A 47 1.26 -15.65 3.39
CA SER A 47 0.27 -16.54 4.01
C SER A 47 0.85 -17.38 5.15
N LYS A 48 2.17 -17.32 5.40
CA LYS A 48 2.85 -18.00 6.51
C LYS A 48 3.56 -17.00 7.44
N ALA A 49 3.56 -17.31 8.73
CA ALA A 49 4.27 -16.55 9.77
C ALA A 49 5.75 -16.46 9.50
N ASP A 50 6.35 -17.57 9.10
CA ASP A 50 7.79 -17.72 8.88
C ASP A 50 8.31 -16.68 7.89
N GLY A 51 7.53 -16.34 6.86
CA GLY A 51 7.89 -15.31 5.89
C GLY A 51 7.89 -13.89 6.44
N LEU A 52 7.23 -13.65 7.58
CA LEU A 52 7.21 -12.37 8.29
C LEU A 52 8.29 -12.35 9.40
N HIS A 53 8.70 -13.52 9.91
CA HIS A 53 9.69 -13.69 10.98
C HIS A 53 11.11 -13.24 10.57
N GLU A 54 11.46 -13.26 9.27
CA GLU A 54 12.72 -12.70 8.75
C GLU A 54 12.82 -11.17 8.91
N ILE A 55 11.67 -10.52 9.17
CA ILE A 55 11.56 -9.12 9.60
C ILE A 55 10.97 -9.10 11.02
N LYS A 56 11.38 -10.01 11.93
CA LYS A 56 10.93 -10.11 13.33
C LYS A 56 9.43 -9.87 13.57
N LEU A 57 8.57 -10.35 12.68
CA LEU A 57 7.13 -10.13 12.78
C LEU A 57 6.45 -11.49 12.53
N GLU A 58 5.83 -12.11 13.53
CA GLU A 58 5.05 -13.38 13.45
C GLU A 58 3.69 -13.26 12.72
N GLN A 59 2.98 -14.31 12.26
CA GLN A 59 1.59 -14.12 11.74
C GLN A 59 0.53 -13.89 12.83
N TRP A 60 0.94 -14.02 14.09
CA TRP A 60 0.25 -13.46 15.25
C TRP A 60 0.44 -11.94 15.38
N VAL A 61 1.24 -11.30 14.50
CA VAL A 61 1.81 -9.93 14.59
C VAL A 61 0.87 -8.81 14.85
N ILE A 62 -0.27 -8.76 14.16
CA ILE A 62 -1.18 -7.65 14.39
C ILE A 62 -1.64 -7.65 15.86
N ARG A 63 -1.67 -8.83 16.50
CA ARG A 63 -2.01 -9.00 17.92
C ARG A 63 -0.79 -9.07 18.84
N THR A 64 0.38 -9.51 18.38
CA THR A 64 1.53 -9.81 19.27
C THR A 64 2.71 -8.85 19.16
N SER A 65 2.90 -8.14 18.06
CA SER A 65 4.07 -7.25 17.90
C SER A 65 3.76 -5.77 18.17
N GLU A 66 2.50 -5.44 18.50
CA GLU A 66 2.01 -4.07 18.74
C GLU A 66 2.32 -3.09 17.58
N MET A 67 2.63 -3.61 16.37
CA MET A 67 2.97 -2.80 15.21
C MET A 67 1.75 -2.56 14.33
N GLN A 68 1.72 -1.39 13.71
CA GLN A 68 0.67 -1.04 12.75
C GLN A 68 0.83 -1.80 11.44
N VAL A 69 -0.29 -2.17 10.83
CA VAL A 69 -0.34 -2.70 9.46
C VAL A 69 -0.89 -1.66 8.52
N ASN A 70 -0.16 -1.42 7.43
CA ASN A 70 -0.56 -0.55 6.34
C ASN A 70 -0.93 -1.41 5.14
N ILE A 71 -2.04 -1.10 4.47
CA ILE A 71 -2.55 -1.90 3.35
C ILE A 71 -2.88 -1.05 2.11
N HIS A 72 -2.46 -1.56 0.97
CA HIS A 72 -2.97 -1.27 -0.37
C HIS A 72 -3.73 -2.54 -0.79
N THR A 73 -5.03 -2.42 -1.05
CA THR A 73 -5.90 -3.59 -1.26
C THR A 73 -5.94 -4.04 -2.71
N ASP A 74 -6.65 -5.13 -2.98
CA ASP A 74 -6.72 -5.80 -4.28
C ASP A 74 -7.62 -5.05 -5.27
N THR A 75 -7.03 -4.13 -6.05
CA THR A 75 -7.76 -3.35 -7.07
C THR A 75 -8.57 -4.22 -8.02
N LEU A 76 -8.01 -5.37 -8.42
CA LEU A 76 -8.61 -6.25 -9.41
C LEU A 76 -9.79 -7.05 -8.87
N ASN A 77 -10.06 -6.98 -7.57
CA ASN A 77 -11.04 -7.83 -6.90
C ASN A 77 -10.78 -9.33 -7.16
N GLU A 78 -9.52 -9.72 -7.38
CA GLU A 78 -9.13 -11.09 -7.77
C GLU A 78 -9.49 -12.10 -6.68
N SER A 79 -9.21 -11.74 -5.43
CA SER A 79 -9.46 -12.57 -4.25
C SER A 79 -10.84 -12.33 -3.61
N GLY A 80 -11.60 -11.37 -4.14
CA GLY A 80 -12.91 -10.93 -3.65
C GLY A 80 -13.03 -9.41 -3.65
N PHE A 81 -14.24 -8.91 -3.42
CA PHE A 81 -14.54 -7.47 -3.32
C PHE A 81 -14.19 -6.88 -1.95
N VAL A 82 -14.32 -5.56 -1.80
CA VAL A 82 -13.93 -4.81 -0.58
C VAL A 82 -14.52 -5.39 0.71
N GLU A 83 -15.76 -5.90 0.70
CA GLU A 83 -16.38 -6.51 1.87
C GLU A 83 -15.67 -7.78 2.36
N HIS A 84 -15.05 -8.52 1.44
CA HIS A 84 -14.28 -9.73 1.77
C HIS A 84 -12.98 -9.35 2.45
N THR A 85 -12.31 -8.29 1.96
CA THR A 85 -11.12 -7.72 2.59
C THR A 85 -11.44 -7.13 3.97
N ILE A 86 -12.55 -6.38 4.10
CA ILE A 86 -13.02 -5.87 5.40
C ILE A 86 -13.30 -7.02 6.37
N ALA A 87 -13.95 -8.10 5.91
CA ALA A 87 -14.18 -9.29 6.72
C ALA A 87 -12.86 -9.97 7.14
N ALA A 88 -11.85 -9.99 6.25
CA ALA A 88 -10.53 -10.55 6.52
C ALA A 88 -9.77 -9.77 7.62
N PHE A 89 -10.06 -8.48 7.82
CA PHE A 89 -9.51 -7.71 8.94
C PHE A 89 -9.94 -8.26 10.30
N LYS A 90 -11.09 -8.94 10.39
CA LYS A 90 -11.63 -9.52 11.63
C LYS A 90 -11.70 -8.50 12.79
N GLY A 91 -12.00 -7.25 12.46
CA GLY A 91 -12.09 -6.13 13.41
C GLY A 91 -10.75 -5.64 13.97
N LEU A 92 -9.61 -6.12 13.47
CA LEU A 92 -8.29 -5.64 13.87
C LEU A 92 -8.00 -4.25 13.30
N THR A 93 -7.27 -3.44 14.06
CA THR A 93 -6.84 -2.12 13.60
C THR A 93 -5.96 -2.24 12.36
N ILE A 94 -6.27 -1.48 11.32
CA ILE A 94 -5.49 -1.44 10.08
C ILE A 94 -5.49 -0.02 9.50
N HIS A 95 -4.37 0.39 8.91
CA HIS A 95 -4.24 1.65 8.18
C HIS A 95 -4.42 1.39 6.69
N THR A 96 -5.46 1.97 6.09
CA THR A 96 -5.64 1.95 4.64
C THR A 96 -4.93 3.14 4.00
N TYR A 97 -3.96 2.86 3.14
CA TYR A 97 -3.35 3.89 2.29
C TYR A 97 -4.33 4.35 1.23
N HIS A 98 -4.12 5.58 0.70
CA HIS A 98 -4.85 6.21 -0.42
C HIS A 98 -6.29 5.69 -0.56
N SER A 99 -7.07 5.92 0.50
CA SER A 99 -8.37 5.27 0.72
C SER A 99 -9.43 5.74 -0.29
N GLU A 100 -9.17 6.77 -1.09
CA GLU A 100 -10.04 7.13 -2.20
C GLU A 100 -9.92 6.17 -3.39
N GLY A 101 -8.77 5.48 -3.53
CA GLY A 101 -8.57 4.40 -4.50
C GLY A 101 -7.72 4.73 -5.73
N ALA A 102 -7.44 6.00 -6.05
CA ALA A 102 -6.64 6.35 -7.23
C ALA A 102 -5.18 5.88 -7.10
N GLY A 103 -4.64 5.87 -5.88
CA GLY A 103 -3.35 5.23 -5.58
C GLY A 103 -3.39 3.69 -5.55
N GLY A 104 -4.57 3.11 -5.75
CA GLY A 104 -4.89 1.68 -5.78
C GLY A 104 -5.70 1.20 -4.58
N GLY A 105 -6.44 0.11 -4.78
CA GLY A 105 -7.42 -0.42 -3.85
C GLY A 105 -8.65 -0.92 -4.59
N HIS A 106 -9.50 -1.72 -3.93
CA HIS A 106 -10.67 -2.36 -4.54
C HIS A 106 -11.47 -1.39 -5.39
N ASP A 107 -11.58 -1.71 -6.68
CA ASP A 107 -12.31 -0.92 -7.64
C ASP A 107 -13.83 -1.26 -7.59
N PRO A 108 -14.76 -0.28 -7.58
CA PRO A 108 -14.54 1.17 -7.45
C PRO A 108 -14.73 1.68 -6.00
N ASP A 109 -14.85 0.77 -5.03
CA ASP A 109 -15.54 1.05 -3.78
C ASP A 109 -14.68 0.89 -2.51
N ILE A 110 -13.35 0.88 -2.65
CA ILE A 110 -12.41 0.89 -1.51
C ILE A 110 -12.69 2.02 -0.51
N ILE A 111 -13.20 3.17 -0.97
CA ILE A 111 -13.54 4.31 -0.11
C ILE A 111 -14.55 3.98 1.00
N LYS A 112 -15.30 2.87 0.88
CA LYS A 112 -16.15 2.34 1.95
C LYS A 112 -15.40 2.08 3.26
N VAL A 113 -14.09 1.81 3.21
CA VAL A 113 -13.27 1.57 4.41
C VAL A 113 -13.22 2.78 5.36
N CYS A 114 -13.46 4.00 4.86
CA CYS A 114 -13.56 5.20 5.69
C CYS A 114 -14.73 5.14 6.70
N GLY A 115 -15.75 4.32 6.44
CA GLY A 115 -16.87 4.08 7.35
C GLY A 115 -16.65 2.92 8.34
N VAL A 116 -15.50 2.23 8.29
CA VAL A 116 -15.23 1.03 9.08
C VAL A 116 -14.50 1.40 10.37
N LYS A 117 -15.08 1.05 11.52
CA LYS A 117 -14.62 1.51 12.85
C LYS A 117 -13.16 1.18 13.18
N ASN A 118 -12.66 0.02 12.75
CA ASN A 118 -11.30 -0.44 13.00
C ASN A 118 -10.30 0.00 11.93
N VAL A 119 -10.71 0.85 10.98
CA VAL A 119 -9.82 1.37 9.94
C VAL A 119 -9.34 2.78 10.29
N ILE A 120 -8.06 3.02 10.08
CA ILE A 120 -7.45 4.36 10.10
C ILE A 120 -7.20 4.75 8.64
N PRO A 121 -8.08 5.55 8.01
CA PRO A 121 -7.93 5.90 6.60
C PRO A 121 -6.97 7.06 6.38
N SER A 122 -6.30 7.06 5.23
CA SER A 122 -5.47 8.18 4.77
C SER A 122 -5.61 8.39 3.28
N SER A 123 -5.32 9.60 2.81
CA SER A 123 -5.20 9.94 1.39
C SER A 123 -3.74 10.16 1.03
N THR A 124 -3.38 9.93 -0.23
CA THR A 124 -2.13 10.44 -0.80
C THR A 124 -2.38 11.80 -1.43
N ASN A 125 -1.30 12.54 -1.68
CA ASN A 125 -1.39 13.92 -2.10
C ASN A 125 -1.81 14.19 -3.55
N PRO A 126 -1.67 13.30 -4.56
CA PRO A 126 -1.90 13.72 -5.95
C PRO A 126 -3.37 14.06 -6.23
N THR A 127 -4.31 13.45 -5.52
CA THR A 127 -5.75 13.72 -5.61
C THR A 127 -6.22 14.92 -4.76
N CYS A 128 -5.30 15.61 -4.07
CA CYS A 128 -5.63 16.61 -3.04
C CYS A 128 -5.17 18.04 -3.42
N PRO A 129 -6.09 19.00 -3.66
CA PRO A 129 -7.52 18.84 -3.86
C PRO A 129 -7.86 18.38 -5.28
N PHE A 130 -9.16 18.18 -5.55
CA PHE A 130 -9.66 18.03 -6.91
C PHE A 130 -9.51 19.34 -7.70
N THR A 131 -8.85 19.25 -8.87
CA THR A 131 -8.61 20.37 -9.79
C THR A 131 -8.98 19.98 -11.22
N LEU A 132 -8.96 20.96 -12.13
CA LEU A 132 -9.27 20.75 -13.55
C LEU A 132 -8.41 19.67 -14.21
N ASN A 133 -7.15 19.51 -13.79
CA ASN A 133 -6.22 18.58 -14.42
C ASN A 133 -6.14 17.22 -13.69
N THR A 134 -6.80 17.06 -12.55
CA THR A 134 -6.57 15.91 -11.67
C THR A 134 -6.85 14.59 -12.39
N VAL A 135 -7.94 14.49 -13.16
CA VAL A 135 -8.30 13.25 -13.87
C VAL A 135 -7.30 12.94 -14.98
N ASP A 136 -7.04 13.90 -15.87
CA ASP A 136 -6.15 13.71 -17.02
C ASP A 136 -4.73 13.34 -16.55
N GLU A 137 -4.20 14.02 -15.53
CA GLU A 137 -2.89 13.72 -14.96
C GLU A 137 -2.83 12.31 -14.33
N HIS A 138 -3.90 11.86 -13.68
CA HIS A 138 -3.93 10.53 -13.05
C HIS A 138 -4.08 9.40 -14.06
N LEU A 139 -4.92 9.58 -15.07
CA LEU A 139 -5.11 8.58 -16.11
C LEU A 139 -3.78 8.32 -16.83
N ASP A 140 -3.09 9.37 -17.26
CA ASP A 140 -1.77 9.24 -17.91
C ASP A 140 -0.72 8.65 -16.96
N MET A 141 -0.71 9.06 -15.69
CA MET A 141 0.21 8.53 -14.68
C MET A 141 0.00 7.03 -14.47
N LEU A 142 -1.25 6.57 -14.34
CA LEU A 142 -1.59 5.17 -14.15
C LEU A 142 -1.17 4.33 -15.36
N MET A 143 -1.47 4.81 -16.57
CA MET A 143 -1.08 4.16 -17.82
C MET A 143 0.44 3.97 -17.91
N VAL A 144 1.22 4.99 -17.55
CA VAL A 144 2.68 4.91 -17.53
C VAL A 144 3.20 3.97 -16.45
N CYS A 145 2.70 4.10 -15.21
CA CYS A 145 3.18 3.32 -14.06
C CYS A 145 2.91 1.81 -14.22
N HIS A 146 1.79 1.46 -14.84
CA HIS A 146 1.38 0.07 -15.06
C HIS A 146 1.80 -0.48 -16.44
N HIS A 147 2.52 0.31 -17.24
CA HIS A 147 2.94 -0.06 -18.60
C HIS A 147 1.76 -0.49 -19.48
N LEU A 148 0.63 0.21 -19.33
CA LEU A 148 -0.61 -0.05 -20.06
C LEU A 148 -0.53 0.54 -21.46
N ASN A 149 -1.30 -0.04 -22.39
CA ASN A 149 -1.38 0.40 -23.76
C ASN A 149 -2.78 0.96 -24.06
N LYS A 150 -2.84 2.23 -24.45
CA LYS A 150 -4.08 2.91 -24.86
C LYS A 150 -4.78 2.27 -26.07
N ASP A 151 -4.06 1.45 -26.84
CA ASP A 151 -4.60 0.74 -28.00
C ASP A 151 -5.24 -0.62 -27.59
N ILE A 152 -5.13 -1.01 -26.32
CA ILE A 152 -5.75 -2.22 -25.75
C ILE A 152 -6.97 -1.81 -24.92
N GLY A 153 -8.16 -2.31 -25.29
CA GLY A 153 -9.41 -1.91 -24.65
C GLY A 153 -9.49 -2.30 -23.17
N GLU A 154 -8.94 -3.46 -22.80
CA GLU A 154 -8.88 -3.96 -21.42
C GLU A 154 -7.98 -3.10 -20.53
N ASP A 155 -6.86 -2.61 -21.07
CA ASP A 155 -5.93 -1.74 -20.35
C ASP A 155 -6.57 -0.38 -20.05
N VAL A 156 -7.30 0.18 -21.02
CA VAL A 156 -8.07 1.42 -20.83
C VAL A 156 -9.20 1.19 -19.84
N ALA A 157 -9.93 0.07 -19.96
CA ALA A 157 -11.02 -0.25 -19.05
C ALA A 157 -10.54 -0.41 -17.59
N PHE A 158 -9.35 -0.97 -17.36
CA PHE A 158 -8.73 -1.01 -16.03
C PHE A 158 -8.32 0.38 -15.53
N ALA A 159 -7.89 1.28 -16.43
CA ALA A 159 -7.48 2.62 -16.05
C ALA A 159 -8.66 3.57 -15.76
N GLU A 160 -9.82 3.32 -16.37
CA GLU A 160 -11.05 4.09 -16.23
C GLU A 160 -12.00 3.57 -15.14
N SER A 161 -11.73 2.40 -14.57
CA SER A 161 -12.61 1.71 -13.62
C SER A 161 -12.80 2.47 -12.31
#